data_AF-A0A1I5LBS4-F1
#
_entry.id   AF-A0A1I5LBS4-F1
#
_cell.length_a   1.000
_cell.length_b   1.000
_cell.length_c   1.000
_cell.angle_alpha   90.00
_cell.angle_beta   90.00
_cell.angle_gamma   90.00
#
_symmetry.space_group_name_H-M   'P 1'
#
loop_
_entity.id
_entity.type
_entity.pdbx_description
1 polymer ?
#
loop_
_entity_poly.entity_id
_entity_poly.type
_entity_poly.pdbx_seq_one_letter_code
_entity_poly.pdbx_strand_id
1 'polypeptide(L)'
;MNLLHVWVKSLCPGSLNPLCVFALLRLFVGLKDSKNANSSLLVFPTLKIEDELAMTLTLTHFQFGFVTRFIYYVALRVYQFSEQNLVACRKGFESEFCYENWYFTHRRTLPERVDEETMQQLEDILSNATAAIEAADSVVALDEVRVKYLGKKGELTLQLQALGKLPPEERREAGASINKAKQAVQAAISERKNALESAELEAKLAAETIDVTLPGRRIENGGIHPVTRTIERIESFFGELGFDVKTGPEIEDAFHNFDALNIAEDHPARTDHDTFFFNPDLMLRTHTSGVQIRTMEENQPPLRFIAPGRVYRNDYDQTHTPMFHQVEGMLVDENVNFAQLKGILHDFLCNFFEEDLEVRFRPSYFPFTEPSAEVDVRRKDGKWLEILGCGMVHPNVLRAVNIDPEKYSGFAFGMGVERLTMLRYGVNDLRAFFENDLRFLKQFK
;
A
#
# COMPACT_ATOMS: atom_id res chain seq x y z
N MET A 1 -2.55 -20.12 8.20
CA MET A 1 -1.55 -19.68 9.21
C MET A 1 -0.16 -20.19 8.84
N ASN A 2 0.39 -19.73 7.71
CA ASN A 2 1.81 -19.82 7.34
C ASN A 2 2.04 -18.94 6.12
N LEU A 3 1.99 -17.62 6.35
CA LEU A 3 2.62 -16.54 5.58
C LEU A 3 2.39 -15.20 6.32
N LEU A 4 2.45 -15.28 7.67
CA LEU A 4 2.58 -14.15 8.59
C LEU A 4 3.89 -14.34 9.39
N HIS A 5 4.92 -14.85 8.70
CA HIS A 5 6.19 -15.29 9.29
C HIS A 5 7.42 -14.67 8.64
N VAL A 6 7.25 -13.59 7.85
CA VAL A 6 8.36 -12.86 7.22
C VAL A 6 8.33 -11.35 7.47
N TRP A 7 7.31 -10.80 8.15
CA TRP A 7 7.23 -9.34 8.40
C TRP A 7 7.49 -8.88 9.84
N VAL A 8 7.75 -9.79 10.80
CA VAL A 8 7.99 -9.44 12.22
C VAL A 8 9.36 -9.95 12.68
N LYS A 9 10.40 -9.76 11.86
CA LYS A 9 11.78 -10.13 12.21
C LYS A 9 12.80 -9.01 12.03
N SER A 10 12.38 -7.74 12.10
CA SER A 10 13.28 -6.59 11.93
C SER A 10 13.14 -5.44 12.94
N LEU A 11 12.43 -5.61 14.06
CA LEU A 11 12.36 -4.56 15.09
C LEU A 11 12.59 -5.16 16.49
N CYS A 12 13.88 -5.18 16.84
CA CYS A 12 14.53 -5.28 18.15
C CYS A 12 14.14 -6.37 19.19
N PRO A 13 15.15 -6.85 19.95
CA PRO A 13 15.04 -7.96 20.89
C PRO A 13 14.68 -7.48 22.31
N GLY A 14 13.95 -8.30 23.08
CA GLY A 14 13.83 -8.15 24.54
C GLY A 14 12.42 -7.88 25.08
N SER A 15 11.90 -8.88 25.78
CA SER A 15 10.82 -8.90 26.80
C SER A 15 9.73 -7.81 26.80
N LEU A 16 8.48 -8.22 26.49
CA LEU A 16 7.25 -7.48 26.78
C LEU A 16 6.62 -7.95 28.11
N ASN A 17 6.29 -6.96 28.94
CA ASN A 17 5.69 -6.99 30.28
C ASN A 17 4.16 -7.22 30.21
N PRO A 18 3.49 -7.99 31.12
CA PRO A 18 2.08 -8.38 30.95
C PRO A 18 1.00 -7.30 31.17
N LEU A 19 1.35 -6.03 31.38
CA LEU A 19 0.39 -4.96 31.67
C LEU A 19 -0.14 -4.19 30.45
N CYS A 20 0.36 -4.46 29.24
CA CYS A 20 -0.13 -3.80 28.01
C CYS A 20 -1.28 -4.53 27.28
N VAL A 21 -1.71 -5.71 27.73
CA VAL A 21 -2.80 -6.48 27.07
C VAL A 21 -4.18 -6.19 27.66
N PHE A 22 -4.26 -5.53 28.83
CA PHE A 22 -5.54 -5.25 29.50
C PHE A 22 -6.24 -3.95 29.07
N ALA A 23 -5.58 -3.08 28.32
CA ALA A 23 -6.16 -1.80 27.86
C ALA A 23 -6.86 -1.90 26.49
N LEU A 24 -6.66 -2.97 25.73
CA LEU A 24 -7.20 -3.14 24.37
C LEU A 24 -8.49 -3.99 24.29
N LEU A 25 -8.93 -4.57 25.41
CA LEU A 25 -10.13 -5.43 25.47
C LEU A 25 -11.38 -4.75 26.05
N ARG A 26 -11.30 -3.46 26.42
CA ARG A 26 -12.47 -2.67 26.90
C ARG A 26 -13.14 -1.80 25.84
N LEU A 27 -12.72 -1.89 24.57
CA LEU A 27 -13.27 -1.11 23.46
C LEU A 27 -14.11 -1.93 22.47
N PHE A 28 -14.36 -3.22 22.75
CA PHE A 28 -15.14 -4.10 21.85
C PHE A 28 -16.40 -4.74 22.47
N VAL A 29 -16.73 -4.42 23.72
CA VAL A 29 -17.98 -4.88 24.35
C VAL A 29 -18.70 -3.67 24.93
N GLY A 30 -19.42 -2.96 24.07
CA GLY A 30 -20.14 -1.75 24.46
C GLY A 30 -21.18 -1.28 23.45
N LEU A 31 -21.76 -2.19 22.65
CA LEU A 31 -22.90 -1.88 21.78
C LEU A 31 -23.79 -3.12 21.61
N LYS A 32 -24.64 -3.38 22.60
CA LYS A 32 -25.98 -3.91 22.37
C LYS A 32 -26.88 -3.51 23.54
N ASP A 33 -28.05 -3.00 23.18
CA ASP A 33 -29.19 -2.64 24.02
C ASP A 33 -29.17 -1.26 24.70
N SER A 34 -29.76 -0.27 24.02
CA SER A 34 -30.95 0.42 24.52
C SER A 34 -31.55 1.37 23.48
N LYS A 35 -32.87 1.29 23.35
CA LYS A 35 -33.76 2.12 22.52
C LYS A 35 -33.95 3.51 23.14
N ASN A 36 -34.39 4.45 22.30
CA ASN A 36 -34.96 5.79 22.59
C ASN A 36 -33.97 6.90 22.98
N ALA A 37 -33.82 7.90 22.10
CA ALA A 37 -34.24 9.30 22.32
C ALA A 37 -33.49 10.27 21.37
N ASN A 38 -34.17 11.37 21.05
CA ASN A 38 -33.85 12.38 20.06
C ASN A 38 -32.59 13.24 20.36
N SER A 39 -32.00 13.73 19.27
CA SER A 39 -31.35 15.05 19.05
C SER A 39 -30.48 15.72 20.13
N SER A 40 -29.32 16.20 19.64
CA SER A 40 -28.51 17.38 20.03
C SER A 40 -27.33 17.26 21.01
N LEU A 41 -26.14 17.52 20.43
CA LEU A 41 -24.99 18.32 20.91
C LEU A 41 -24.09 17.90 22.10
N LEU A 42 -22.77 18.09 21.86
CA LEU A 42 -21.64 18.45 22.77
C LEU A 42 -20.50 17.41 22.87
N VAL A 43 -19.38 17.61 22.15
CA VAL A 43 -18.13 18.35 22.49
C VAL A 43 -17.04 17.45 23.12
N PHE A 44 -15.90 17.35 22.43
CA PHE A 44 -14.64 16.73 22.86
C PHE A 44 -13.80 17.69 23.72
N PRO A 45 -12.96 17.18 24.64
CA PRO A 45 -11.77 17.89 25.06
C PRO A 45 -10.47 17.11 24.76
N THR A 46 -9.51 17.84 24.19
CA THR A 46 -8.07 17.56 24.07
C THR A 46 -7.33 17.73 25.40
N LEU A 47 -6.31 16.91 25.65
CA LEU A 47 -5.28 17.19 26.67
C LEU A 47 -3.88 16.72 26.20
N LYS A 48 -2.93 17.68 26.22
CA LYS A 48 -1.48 17.54 26.07
C LYS A 48 -0.85 17.18 27.41
N ILE A 49 0.27 16.44 27.41
CA ILE A 49 1.19 16.33 28.56
C ILE A 49 2.64 16.35 28.03
N GLU A 50 3.46 17.23 28.62
CA GLU A 50 4.91 17.39 28.44
C GLU A 50 5.71 16.66 29.53
N ASP A 51 6.98 16.42 29.22
CA ASP A 51 8.00 15.63 29.94
C ASP A 51 8.48 16.20 31.29
N GLU A 52 8.93 15.32 32.19
CA GLU A 52 10.21 15.49 32.91
C GLU A 52 10.65 14.25 33.74
N LEU A 53 11.98 14.15 33.91
CA LEU A 53 12.78 13.52 34.98
C LEU A 53 13.36 12.09 34.83
N ALA A 54 14.69 12.09 34.93
CA ALA A 54 15.65 10.99 34.92
C ALA A 54 15.92 10.43 36.33
N MET A 55 16.36 9.16 36.43
CA MET A 55 17.61 8.77 37.11
C MET A 55 17.83 7.24 37.15
N THR A 56 19.10 6.89 36.97
CA THR A 56 19.78 5.60 36.92
C THR A 56 19.83 4.85 38.26
N LEU A 57 19.73 3.51 38.28
CA LEU A 57 20.55 2.65 39.16
C LEU A 57 20.52 1.15 38.76
N THR A 58 21.69 0.54 38.84
CA THR A 58 22.17 -0.78 38.37
C THR A 58 22.16 -1.89 39.45
N LEU A 59 22.43 -3.14 39.00
CA LEU A 59 22.81 -4.40 39.72
C LEU A 59 21.63 -5.37 39.95
N THR A 60 21.66 -6.70 39.71
CA THR A 60 22.74 -7.68 39.51
C THR A 60 22.18 -9.03 38.97
N HIS A 61 23.04 -9.84 38.36
CA HIS A 61 22.85 -11.18 37.78
C HIS A 61 22.53 -12.32 38.78
N PHE A 62 21.86 -13.41 38.33
CA PHE A 62 22.22 -14.81 38.66
C PHE A 62 21.67 -15.83 37.62
N GLN A 63 22.36 -16.96 37.48
CA GLN A 63 22.47 -17.90 36.33
C GLN A 63 21.40 -19.02 36.15
N PHE A 64 21.31 -19.51 34.88
CA PHE A 64 21.21 -20.90 34.34
C PHE A 64 21.10 -22.08 35.34
N GLY A 65 20.45 -23.24 35.08
CA GLY A 65 19.87 -23.86 33.88
C GLY A 65 19.44 -25.33 34.13
N PHE A 66 19.15 -26.07 33.04
CA PHE A 66 18.87 -27.53 32.88
C PHE A 66 17.52 -28.08 33.38
N VAL A 67 16.54 -28.50 32.56
CA VAL A 67 16.48 -29.47 31.42
C VAL A 67 16.38 -30.94 31.85
N THR A 68 15.12 -31.40 31.87
CA THR A 68 14.55 -32.69 31.46
C THR A 68 14.71 -33.98 32.29
N ARG A 69 13.54 -34.65 32.34
CA ARG A 69 13.28 -36.09 32.18
C ARG A 69 13.64 -36.98 33.37
N PHE A 70 12.63 -37.59 33.99
CA PHE A 70 12.19 -38.93 33.61
C PHE A 70 10.96 -39.37 34.44
N ILE A 71 9.95 -39.82 33.71
CA ILE A 71 9.02 -40.90 34.05
C ILE A 71 8.07 -40.64 35.23
N TYR A 72 6.79 -40.37 34.95
CA TYR A 72 5.75 -41.39 34.73
C TYR A 72 5.48 -42.21 36.01
N TYR A 73 4.25 -42.04 36.47
CA TYR A 73 3.36 -43.11 36.87
C TYR A 73 3.31 -43.57 38.33
N VAL A 74 2.05 -43.76 38.73
CA VAL A 74 1.54 -44.39 39.94
C VAL A 74 1.54 -43.45 41.15
N ALA A 75 0.55 -42.57 41.23
CA ALA A 75 -0.76 -42.85 41.85
C ALA A 75 -0.69 -43.05 43.37
N LEU A 76 -1.47 -42.20 44.05
CA LEU A 76 -2.06 -42.38 45.37
C LEU A 76 -1.22 -42.13 46.62
N ARG A 77 -1.89 -41.44 47.57
CA ARG A 77 -1.55 -41.09 48.96
C ARG A 77 -0.68 -39.83 49.08
N VAL A 78 -1.11 -38.73 49.70
CA VAL A 78 -1.87 -38.54 50.96
C VAL A 78 -2.66 -37.22 50.83
N TYR A 79 -4.00 -37.18 50.86
CA TYR A 79 -4.92 -37.22 52.02
C TYR A 79 -4.97 -35.94 52.89
N GLN A 80 -6.11 -35.23 52.78
CA GLN A 80 -6.88 -34.51 53.84
C GLN A 80 -6.25 -33.29 54.54
N PHE A 81 -6.93 -32.37 55.23
CA PHE A 81 -8.25 -32.19 55.93
C PHE A 81 -8.43 -30.62 56.02
N SER A 82 -9.55 -29.94 56.31
CA SER A 82 -10.68 -30.27 57.18
C SER A 82 -11.91 -29.37 56.99
N GLU A 83 -13.09 -29.98 57.11
CA GLU A 83 -14.29 -29.36 57.68
C GLU A 83 -14.12 -29.12 59.19
N GLN A 84 -14.74 -28.04 59.70
CA GLN A 84 -15.07 -27.86 61.10
C GLN A 84 -16.59 -28.04 61.27
N ASN A 85 -16.99 -29.05 62.05
CA ASN A 85 -18.27 -29.09 62.74
C ASN A 85 -18.01 -29.32 64.23
N LEU A 86 -18.57 -28.40 65.04
CA LEU A 86 -19.29 -28.63 66.30
C LEU A 86 -18.85 -29.81 67.23
N VAL A 87 -18.26 -29.45 68.38
CA VAL A 87 -18.86 -29.59 69.74
C VAL A 87 -19.90 -30.75 69.87
N ALA A 88 -19.82 -31.77 70.74
CA ALA A 88 -19.13 -31.98 72.01
C ALA A 88 -19.21 -33.48 72.45
N CYS A 89 -18.57 -33.75 73.58
CA CYS A 89 -18.78 -34.86 74.54
C CYS A 89 -17.80 -36.05 74.53
N ARG A 90 -16.74 -35.80 75.31
CA ARG A 90 -16.08 -36.68 76.28
C ARG A 90 -16.99 -37.72 76.96
N LYS A 91 -16.35 -38.87 77.22
CA LYS A 91 -16.55 -39.89 78.29
C LYS A 91 -17.39 -41.13 77.95
N GLY A 92 -16.64 -42.15 77.51
CA GLY A 92 -16.58 -43.54 77.96
C GLY A 92 -17.73 -44.16 78.76
N PHE A 93 -18.09 -45.39 78.40
CA PHE A 93 -17.93 -46.57 79.26
C PHE A 93 -18.15 -47.86 78.42
N GLU A 94 -17.73 -48.97 79.01
CA GLU A 94 -17.42 -50.29 78.49
C GLU A 94 -18.64 -51.18 78.14
N SER A 95 -18.32 -52.27 77.44
CA SER A 95 -18.89 -53.63 77.53
C SER A 95 -20.33 -53.93 77.04
N GLU A 96 -20.40 -55.04 76.29
CA GLU A 96 -21.44 -56.07 76.22
C GLU A 96 -22.80 -55.77 76.86
N PHE A 97 -23.85 -55.67 76.04
CA PHE A 97 -25.08 -56.49 76.14
C PHE A 97 -26.15 -55.96 75.17
N CYS A 98 -27.09 -56.83 74.81
CA CYS A 98 -28.37 -56.52 74.16
C CYS A 98 -28.37 -56.31 72.64
N TYR A 99 -27.79 -57.26 71.90
CA TYR A 99 -28.31 -57.67 70.60
C TYR A 99 -29.17 -58.92 70.80
N GLU A 100 -30.38 -58.76 71.32
CA GLU A 100 -31.52 -59.68 71.12
C GLU A 100 -32.76 -59.05 71.75
N ASN A 101 -33.89 -59.10 71.05
CA ASN A 101 -35.24 -58.68 71.48
C ASN A 101 -35.75 -57.23 71.29
N TRP A 102 -35.14 -56.43 70.42
CA TRP A 102 -35.88 -55.37 69.70
C TRP A 102 -35.88 -55.58 68.18
N TYR A 103 -35.83 -56.85 67.75
CA TYR A 103 -35.76 -57.26 66.35
C TYR A 103 -37.11 -57.67 65.74
N PHE A 104 -38.25 -57.46 66.43
CA PHE A 104 -39.49 -58.15 66.05
C PHE A 104 -40.76 -57.35 65.75
N THR A 105 -40.76 -56.02 65.62
CA THR A 105 -42.04 -55.34 65.27
C THR A 105 -42.05 -54.18 64.28
N HIS A 106 -40.95 -53.59 63.82
CA HIS A 106 -41.06 -52.43 62.93
C HIS A 106 -39.94 -52.27 61.89
N ARG A 107 -39.91 -53.12 60.84
CA ARG A 107 -39.26 -52.75 59.57
C ARG A 107 -40.15 -53.10 58.39
N ARG A 108 -40.85 -52.06 57.90
CA ARG A 108 -41.29 -51.97 56.50
C ARG A 108 -40.06 -52.14 55.61
N THR A 109 -40.20 -52.94 54.55
CA THR A 109 -39.29 -53.00 53.41
C THR A 109 -39.12 -51.61 52.79
N LEU A 110 -37.89 -51.10 52.72
CA LEU A 110 -37.48 -49.99 51.85
C LEU A 110 -36.84 -50.59 50.58
N PRO A 111 -37.02 -50.00 49.38
CA PRO A 111 -36.50 -50.53 48.13
C PRO A 111 -35.08 -50.01 47.86
N GLU A 112 -34.07 -50.88 47.87
CA GLU A 112 -32.68 -50.54 47.48
C GLU A 112 -32.37 -50.94 46.01
N ARG A 113 -33.33 -51.51 45.28
CA ARG A 113 -33.09 -52.22 44.01
C ARG A 113 -33.37 -51.41 42.73
N VAL A 114 -33.85 -50.17 42.83
CA VAL A 114 -34.34 -49.38 41.67
C VAL A 114 -33.30 -48.37 41.14
N ASP A 115 -32.30 -48.00 41.97
CA ASP A 115 -31.33 -46.96 41.62
C ASP A 115 -30.16 -47.44 40.74
N GLU A 116 -29.66 -48.68 40.92
CA GLU A 116 -28.55 -49.22 40.11
C GLU A 116 -28.94 -49.49 38.65
N GLU A 117 -30.14 -50.03 38.40
CA GLU A 117 -30.60 -50.37 37.05
C GLU A 117 -30.85 -49.12 36.19
N THR A 118 -31.36 -48.05 36.81
CA THR A 118 -31.61 -46.76 36.14
C THR A 118 -30.30 -46.03 35.81
N MET A 119 -29.29 -46.13 36.68
CA MET A 119 -27.98 -45.54 36.45
C MET A 119 -27.19 -46.31 35.36
N GLN A 120 -27.26 -47.65 35.36
CA GLN A 120 -26.65 -48.47 34.31
C GLN A 120 -27.26 -48.16 32.92
N GLN A 121 -28.59 -48.03 32.84
CA GLN A 121 -29.27 -47.64 31.59
C GLN A 121 -28.83 -46.26 31.08
N LEU A 122 -28.57 -45.30 31.97
CA LEU A 122 -28.08 -43.96 31.57
C LEU A 122 -26.64 -44.00 31.07
N GLU A 123 -25.78 -44.81 31.68
CA GLU A 123 -24.41 -45.03 31.21
C GLU A 123 -24.39 -45.71 29.84
N ASP A 124 -25.26 -46.69 29.60
CA ASP A 124 -25.40 -47.35 28.31
C ASP A 124 -25.90 -46.37 27.23
N ILE A 125 -26.89 -45.52 27.55
CA ILE A 125 -27.39 -44.47 26.64
C ILE A 125 -26.27 -43.47 26.33
N LEU A 126 -25.48 -43.06 27.32
CA LEU A 126 -24.36 -42.14 27.13
C LEU A 126 -23.26 -42.73 26.25
N SER A 127 -22.88 -43.98 26.51
CA SER A 127 -21.88 -44.70 25.72
C SER A 127 -22.33 -44.84 24.25
N ASN A 128 -23.57 -45.28 24.04
CA ASN A 128 -24.15 -45.43 22.71
C ASN A 128 -24.32 -44.08 21.98
N ALA A 129 -24.72 -43.02 22.69
CA ALA A 129 -24.83 -41.69 22.13
C ALA A 129 -23.46 -41.15 21.71
N THR A 130 -22.43 -41.33 22.54
CA THR A 130 -21.06 -40.88 22.25
C THR A 130 -20.50 -41.62 21.04
N ALA A 131 -20.65 -42.95 20.98
CA ALA A 131 -20.25 -43.75 19.82
C ALA A 131 -20.99 -43.35 18.53
N ALA A 132 -22.29 -43.06 18.61
CA ALA A 132 -23.09 -42.62 17.47
C ALA A 132 -22.69 -41.21 16.98
N ILE A 133 -22.32 -40.31 17.90
CA ILE A 133 -21.80 -38.97 17.57
C ILE A 133 -20.45 -39.09 16.86
N GLU A 134 -19.55 -39.92 17.38
CA GLU A 134 -18.22 -40.13 16.77
C GLU A 134 -18.33 -40.77 15.37
N ALA A 135 -19.27 -41.70 15.17
CA ALA A 135 -19.52 -42.36 13.90
C ALA A 135 -20.30 -41.51 12.87
N ALA A 136 -20.80 -40.32 13.26
CA ALA A 136 -21.51 -39.46 12.33
C ALA A 136 -20.52 -38.74 11.38
N ASP A 137 -20.60 -39.09 10.09
CA ASP A 137 -19.69 -38.58 9.05
C ASP A 137 -20.22 -37.36 8.28
N SER A 138 -21.43 -36.90 8.60
CA SER A 138 -22.02 -35.69 7.99
C SER A 138 -22.88 -34.93 8.99
N VAL A 139 -23.09 -33.64 8.72
CA VAL A 139 -24.01 -32.80 9.52
C VAL A 139 -25.44 -33.37 9.50
N VAL A 140 -25.84 -34.00 8.39
CA VAL A 140 -27.14 -34.68 8.26
C VAL A 140 -27.22 -35.90 9.17
N ALA A 141 -26.21 -36.79 9.14
CA ALA A 141 -26.15 -37.96 10.00
C ALA A 141 -26.07 -37.57 11.50
N LEU A 142 -25.37 -36.48 11.82
CA LEU A 142 -25.31 -35.96 13.19
C LEU A 142 -26.65 -35.40 13.67
N ASP A 143 -27.46 -34.81 12.78
CA ASP A 143 -28.81 -34.36 13.13
C ASP A 143 -29.75 -35.55 13.41
N GLU A 144 -29.61 -36.67 12.70
CA GLU A 144 -30.34 -37.91 13.00
C GLU A 144 -29.99 -38.44 14.39
N VAL A 145 -28.70 -38.43 14.76
CA VAL A 145 -28.23 -38.79 16.12
C VAL A 145 -28.81 -37.83 17.16
N ARG A 146 -28.81 -36.51 16.89
CA ARG A 146 -29.42 -35.52 17.76
C ARG A 146 -30.91 -35.77 17.97
N VAL A 147 -31.66 -36.08 16.92
CA VAL A 147 -33.10 -36.38 17.01
C VAL A 147 -33.34 -37.67 17.81
N LYS A 148 -32.53 -38.71 17.61
CA LYS A 148 -32.62 -39.99 18.32
C LYS A 148 -32.42 -39.85 19.83
N TYR A 149 -31.43 -39.08 20.28
CA TYR A 149 -31.10 -38.98 21.71
C TYR A 149 -31.74 -37.77 22.42
N LEU A 150 -31.82 -36.61 21.75
CA LEU A 150 -32.28 -35.34 22.34
C LEU A 150 -33.64 -34.85 21.79
N GLY A 151 -34.25 -35.57 20.83
CA GLY A 151 -35.54 -35.20 20.25
C GLY A 151 -36.71 -35.30 21.24
N LYS A 152 -37.91 -34.89 20.80
CA LYS A 152 -39.15 -34.93 21.62
C LYS A 152 -39.52 -36.35 22.11
N LYS A 153 -39.13 -37.38 21.35
CA LYS A 153 -39.26 -38.81 21.69
C LYS A 153 -37.90 -39.49 21.88
N GLY A 154 -36.85 -38.70 22.09
CA GLY A 154 -35.49 -39.23 22.20
C GLY A 154 -35.25 -39.96 23.52
N GLU A 155 -34.28 -40.86 23.54
CA GLU A 155 -34.01 -41.76 24.67
C GLU A 155 -33.80 -40.98 25.99
N LEU A 156 -33.06 -39.86 25.97
CA LEU A 156 -32.84 -39.01 27.17
C LEU A 156 -34.09 -38.21 27.57
N THR A 157 -34.94 -37.85 26.60
CA THR A 157 -36.21 -37.16 26.86
C THR A 157 -37.23 -38.12 27.50
N LEU A 158 -37.23 -39.40 27.09
CA LEU A 158 -38.07 -40.44 27.70
C LEU A 158 -37.65 -40.71 29.15
N GLN A 159 -36.34 -40.73 29.44
CA GLN A 159 -35.84 -40.84 30.82
C GLN A 159 -36.27 -39.65 31.69
N LEU A 160 -36.21 -38.42 31.16
CA LEU A 160 -36.73 -37.23 31.85
C LEU A 160 -38.25 -37.31 32.13
N GLN A 161 -39.03 -37.91 31.23
CA GLN A 161 -40.48 -38.09 31.42
C GLN A 161 -40.80 -39.17 32.48
N ALA A 162 -39.95 -40.19 32.59
CA ALA A 162 -40.10 -41.26 33.58
C ALA A 162 -39.90 -40.77 35.02
N LEU A 163 -39.13 -39.69 35.25
CA LEU A 163 -38.92 -39.06 36.56
C LEU A 163 -40.20 -38.62 37.27
N GLY A 164 -41.28 -38.36 36.53
CA GLY A 164 -42.59 -38.00 37.10
C GLY A 164 -43.21 -39.10 37.98
N LYS A 165 -42.73 -40.34 37.87
CA LYS A 165 -43.22 -41.51 38.62
C LYS A 165 -42.46 -41.79 39.92
N LEU A 166 -41.35 -41.09 40.19
CA LEU A 166 -40.47 -41.34 41.35
C LEU A 166 -40.83 -40.48 42.58
N PRO A 167 -40.50 -40.92 43.81
CA PRO A 167 -40.59 -40.11 45.04
C PRO A 167 -39.71 -38.84 44.99
N PRO A 168 -40.02 -37.79 45.78
CA PRO A 168 -39.33 -36.49 45.70
C PRO A 168 -37.81 -36.53 45.94
N GLU A 169 -37.34 -37.40 46.83
CA GLU A 169 -35.91 -37.57 47.18
C GLU A 169 -35.12 -38.19 46.01
N GLU A 170 -35.55 -39.35 45.51
CA GLU A 170 -34.96 -40.08 44.37
C GLU A 170 -35.04 -39.28 43.05
N ARG A 171 -36.12 -38.50 42.88
CA ARG A 171 -36.33 -37.64 41.69
C ARG A 171 -35.24 -36.56 41.56
N ARG A 172 -34.70 -36.06 42.67
CA ARG A 172 -33.68 -35.00 42.67
C ARG A 172 -32.34 -35.52 42.16
N GLU A 173 -31.91 -36.68 42.61
CA GLU A 173 -30.64 -37.30 42.24
C GLU A 173 -30.67 -37.86 40.82
N ALA A 174 -31.72 -38.62 40.48
CA ALA A 174 -31.91 -39.13 39.12
C ALA A 174 -32.07 -37.98 38.10
N GLY A 175 -32.79 -36.90 38.47
CA GLY A 175 -32.92 -35.71 37.63
C GLY A 175 -31.61 -34.96 37.40
N ALA A 176 -30.74 -34.90 38.41
CA ALA A 176 -29.41 -34.30 38.27
C ALA A 176 -28.52 -35.12 37.32
N SER A 177 -28.51 -36.44 37.47
CA SER A 177 -27.75 -37.36 36.61
C SER A 177 -28.22 -37.32 35.16
N ILE A 178 -29.53 -37.31 34.90
CA ILE A 178 -30.08 -37.24 33.54
C ILE A 178 -29.79 -35.88 32.89
N ASN A 179 -29.87 -34.78 33.63
CA ASN A 179 -29.53 -33.46 33.09
C ASN A 179 -28.04 -33.34 32.78
N LYS A 180 -27.16 -33.92 33.61
CA LYS A 180 -25.72 -34.01 33.35
C LYS A 180 -25.44 -34.82 32.07
N ALA A 181 -26.09 -35.97 31.92
CA ALA A 181 -26.00 -36.80 30.72
C ALA A 181 -26.46 -36.05 29.46
N LYS A 182 -27.60 -35.35 29.55
CA LYS A 182 -28.14 -34.52 28.46
C LYS A 182 -27.17 -33.40 28.06
N GLN A 183 -26.57 -32.72 29.02
CA GLN A 183 -25.58 -31.66 28.75
C GLN A 183 -24.32 -32.23 28.09
N ALA A 184 -23.84 -33.39 28.54
CA ALA A 184 -22.69 -34.06 27.94
C ALA A 184 -22.95 -34.42 26.46
N VAL A 185 -24.10 -35.03 26.15
CA VAL A 185 -24.49 -35.38 24.77
C VAL A 185 -24.69 -34.12 23.91
N GLN A 186 -25.30 -33.07 24.46
CA GLN A 186 -25.48 -31.81 23.74
C GLN A 186 -24.14 -31.13 23.42
N ALA A 187 -23.19 -31.15 24.38
CA ALA A 187 -21.85 -30.64 24.18
C ALA A 187 -21.10 -31.46 23.10
N ALA A 188 -21.13 -32.79 23.18
CA ALA A 188 -20.48 -33.68 22.22
C ALA A 188 -21.05 -33.50 20.79
N ILE A 189 -22.38 -33.35 20.65
CA ILE A 189 -23.01 -33.04 19.36
C ILE A 189 -22.53 -31.69 18.83
N SER A 190 -22.48 -30.65 19.67
CA SER A 190 -22.01 -29.33 19.24
C SER A 190 -20.53 -29.36 18.82
N GLU A 191 -19.69 -30.07 19.54
CA GLU A 191 -18.26 -30.23 19.24
C GLU A 191 -18.05 -30.98 17.93
N ARG A 192 -18.73 -32.13 17.75
CA ARG A 192 -18.67 -32.90 16.50
C ARG A 192 -19.19 -32.12 15.31
N LYS A 193 -20.28 -31.35 15.50
CA LYS A 193 -20.83 -30.49 14.45
C LYS A 193 -19.81 -29.46 13.98
N ASN A 194 -19.18 -28.75 14.92
CA ASN A 194 -18.14 -27.77 14.60
C ASN A 194 -16.94 -28.40 13.89
N ALA A 195 -16.55 -29.62 14.28
CA ALA A 195 -15.46 -30.36 13.65
C ALA A 195 -15.80 -30.75 12.19
N LEU A 196 -17.03 -31.24 11.93
CA LEU A 196 -17.50 -31.58 10.59
C LEU A 196 -17.62 -30.33 9.70
N GLU A 197 -18.19 -29.24 10.20
CA GLU A 197 -18.29 -27.97 9.46
C GLU A 197 -16.91 -27.37 9.14
N SER A 198 -15.95 -27.48 10.08
CA SER A 198 -14.58 -27.03 9.85
C SER A 198 -13.86 -27.89 8.81
N ALA A 199 -14.06 -29.21 8.84
CA ALA A 199 -13.48 -30.13 7.85
C ALA A 199 -14.05 -29.90 6.45
N GLU A 200 -15.36 -29.65 6.34
CA GLU A 200 -16.02 -29.30 5.07
C GLU A 200 -15.49 -27.96 4.53
N LEU A 201 -15.32 -26.96 5.39
CA LEU A 201 -14.75 -25.66 5.02
C LEU A 201 -13.29 -25.80 4.53
N GLU A 202 -12.44 -26.51 5.26
CA GLU A 202 -11.04 -26.73 4.88
C GLU A 202 -10.94 -27.51 3.55
N ALA A 203 -11.78 -28.51 3.33
CA ALA A 203 -11.85 -29.23 2.06
C ALA A 203 -12.25 -28.30 0.91
N LYS A 204 -13.22 -27.41 1.14
CA LYS A 204 -13.64 -26.40 0.15
C LYS A 204 -12.52 -25.41 -0.15
N LEU A 205 -11.85 -24.88 0.87
CA LEU A 205 -10.72 -23.96 0.71
C LEU A 205 -9.55 -24.62 -0.03
N ALA A 206 -9.26 -25.89 0.26
CA ALA A 206 -8.23 -26.65 -0.46
C ALA A 206 -8.59 -26.86 -1.93
N ALA A 207 -9.86 -27.14 -2.24
CA ALA A 207 -10.34 -27.28 -3.61
C ALA A 207 -10.37 -25.96 -4.40
N GLU A 208 -10.66 -24.84 -3.72
CA GLU A 208 -10.67 -23.49 -4.29
C GLU A 208 -9.30 -22.80 -4.23
N THR A 209 -8.26 -23.50 -3.78
CA THR A 209 -6.90 -22.97 -3.76
C THR A 209 -6.40 -22.78 -5.18
N ILE A 210 -6.02 -21.55 -5.50
CA ILE A 210 -5.46 -21.15 -6.78
C ILE A 210 -3.99 -20.78 -6.62
N ASP A 211 -3.26 -20.80 -7.73
CA ASP A 211 -1.93 -20.21 -7.79
C ASP A 211 -2.03 -18.68 -7.84
N VAL A 212 -1.82 -18.04 -6.69
CA VAL A 212 -1.84 -16.58 -6.53
C VAL A 212 -0.64 -15.88 -7.19
N THR A 213 0.35 -16.63 -7.68
CA THR A 213 1.53 -16.08 -8.38
C THR A 213 1.31 -15.92 -9.89
N LEU A 214 0.22 -16.47 -10.43
CA LEU A 214 -0.10 -16.32 -11.85
C LEU A 214 -0.29 -14.84 -12.21
N PRO A 215 0.22 -14.40 -13.39
CA PRO A 215 -0.02 -13.06 -13.88
C PRO A 215 -1.52 -12.75 -13.97
N GLY A 216 -1.94 -11.64 -13.35
CA GLY A 216 -3.32 -11.18 -13.41
C GLY A 216 -3.76 -10.82 -14.84
N ARG A 217 -5.07 -10.91 -15.11
CA ARG A 217 -5.64 -10.50 -16.39
C ARG A 217 -5.64 -8.97 -16.49
N ARG A 218 -4.77 -8.41 -17.32
CA ARG A 218 -4.65 -6.96 -17.56
C ARG A 218 -4.28 -6.66 -19.00
N ILE A 219 -4.57 -5.44 -19.42
CA ILE A 219 -3.94 -4.83 -20.60
C ILE A 219 -2.61 -4.22 -20.14
N GLU A 220 -1.56 -4.29 -20.96
CA GLU A 220 -0.30 -3.63 -20.62
C GLU A 220 -0.50 -2.11 -20.53
N ASN A 221 0.14 -1.48 -19.55
CA ASN A 221 0.20 -0.02 -19.50
C ASN A 221 0.89 0.51 -20.77
N GLY A 222 0.39 1.61 -21.30
CA GLY A 222 1.02 2.36 -22.38
C GLY A 222 2.35 2.98 -21.95
N GLY A 223 3.05 3.58 -22.91
CA GLY A 223 4.25 4.37 -22.66
C GLY A 223 4.18 5.66 -23.46
N ILE A 224 4.84 6.69 -22.95
CA ILE A 224 5.00 7.98 -23.65
C ILE A 224 6.27 7.91 -24.51
N HIS A 225 6.24 8.53 -25.69
CA HIS A 225 7.41 8.60 -26.55
C HIS A 225 8.58 9.31 -25.80
N PRO A 226 9.83 8.82 -25.89
CA PRO A 226 10.95 9.38 -25.12
C PRO A 226 11.17 10.88 -25.35
N VAL A 227 10.97 11.38 -26.57
CA VAL A 227 11.03 12.82 -26.88
C VAL A 227 9.93 13.60 -26.14
N THR A 228 8.70 13.09 -26.08
CA THR A 228 7.60 13.72 -25.34
C THR A 228 7.91 13.75 -23.84
N ARG A 229 8.48 12.68 -23.27
CA ARG A 229 8.92 12.68 -21.86
C ARG A 229 9.95 13.77 -21.59
N THR A 230 10.88 13.97 -22.52
CA THR A 230 11.87 15.05 -22.43
C THR A 230 11.21 16.43 -22.48
N ILE A 231 10.25 16.64 -23.39
CA ILE A 231 9.50 17.92 -23.49
C ILE A 231 8.75 18.19 -22.20
N GLU A 232 7.93 17.25 -21.71
CA GLU A 232 7.16 17.40 -20.46
C GLU A 232 8.07 17.70 -19.26
N ARG A 233 9.27 17.10 -19.25
CA ARG A 233 10.27 17.33 -18.20
C ARG A 233 10.90 18.73 -18.31
N ILE A 234 11.20 19.21 -19.51
CA ILE A 234 11.66 20.59 -19.73
C ILE A 234 10.56 21.58 -19.32
N GLU A 235 9.31 21.34 -19.74
CA GLU A 235 8.15 22.15 -19.37
C GLU A 235 7.97 22.22 -17.86
N SER A 236 8.13 21.11 -17.13
CA SER A 236 8.04 21.09 -15.67
C SER A 236 9.09 22.01 -15.03
N PHE A 237 10.35 21.94 -15.44
CA PHE A 237 11.42 22.75 -14.84
C PHE A 237 11.23 24.25 -15.08
N PHE A 238 10.90 24.63 -16.32
CA PHE A 238 10.67 26.03 -16.64
C PHE A 238 9.33 26.54 -16.08
N GLY A 239 8.32 25.68 -15.96
CA GLY A 239 7.05 25.98 -15.30
C GLY A 239 7.22 26.33 -13.81
N GLU A 240 8.11 25.65 -13.10
CA GLU A 240 8.47 26.00 -11.71
C GLU A 240 9.13 27.40 -11.61
N LEU A 241 9.82 27.82 -12.67
CA LEU A 241 10.36 29.18 -12.80
C LEU A 241 9.32 30.19 -13.32
N GLY A 242 8.07 29.80 -13.53
CA GLY A 242 6.99 30.67 -14.02
C GLY A 242 7.07 30.98 -15.52
N PHE A 243 7.67 30.12 -16.33
CA PHE A 243 7.57 30.20 -17.78
C PHE A 243 6.27 29.55 -18.26
N ASP A 244 5.50 30.27 -19.07
CA ASP A 244 4.34 29.72 -19.76
C ASP A 244 4.75 28.89 -20.97
N VAL A 245 3.93 27.93 -21.37
CA VAL A 245 4.11 27.19 -22.63
C VAL A 245 3.33 27.89 -23.75
N LYS A 246 4.02 28.21 -24.85
CA LYS A 246 3.44 28.78 -26.07
C LYS A 246 3.68 27.84 -27.25
N THR A 247 2.75 27.83 -28.18
CA THR A 247 2.87 27.05 -29.43
C THR A 247 2.49 27.93 -30.61
N GLY A 248 2.95 27.56 -31.80
CA GLY A 248 2.60 28.26 -33.03
C GLY A 248 2.68 27.34 -34.25
N PRO A 249 2.35 27.88 -35.43
CA PRO A 249 2.24 27.10 -36.65
C PRO A 249 3.59 26.52 -37.07
N GLU A 250 3.55 25.38 -37.76
CA GLU A 250 4.75 24.71 -38.30
C GLU A 250 5.12 25.20 -39.71
N ILE A 251 4.12 25.64 -40.47
CA ILE A 251 4.32 26.38 -41.71
C ILE A 251 4.37 27.86 -41.33
N GLU A 252 5.48 28.52 -41.64
CA GLU A 252 5.73 29.92 -41.32
C GLU A 252 6.00 30.73 -42.59
N ASP A 253 5.87 32.05 -42.45
CA ASP A 253 6.29 33.01 -43.46
C ASP A 253 7.75 33.46 -43.24
N ALA A 254 8.34 34.11 -44.25
CA ALA A 254 9.72 34.62 -44.17
C ALA A 254 9.92 35.67 -43.08
N PHE A 255 8.88 36.44 -42.74
CA PHE A 255 8.98 37.50 -41.73
C PHE A 255 9.21 36.92 -40.33
N HIS A 256 8.35 35.98 -39.91
CA HIS A 256 8.43 35.38 -38.57
C HIS A 256 9.59 34.40 -38.43
N ASN A 257 9.94 33.68 -39.51
CA ASN A 257 11.04 32.71 -39.47
C ASN A 257 12.41 33.38 -39.65
N PHE A 258 12.52 34.54 -40.30
CA PHE A 258 13.83 35.15 -40.57
C PHE A 258 13.91 36.67 -40.38
N ASP A 259 13.05 37.48 -41.02
CA ASP A 259 13.25 38.94 -41.09
C ASP A 259 13.19 39.59 -39.70
N ALA A 260 12.17 39.23 -38.89
CA ALA A 260 12.01 39.73 -37.53
C ALA A 260 13.13 39.28 -36.58
N LEU A 261 13.86 38.21 -36.95
CA LEU A 261 15.00 37.66 -36.23
C LEU A 261 16.34 38.23 -36.70
N ASN A 262 16.32 39.35 -37.42
CA ASN A 262 17.53 40.05 -37.86
C ASN A 262 18.44 39.17 -38.76
N ILE A 263 17.87 38.19 -39.44
CA ILE A 263 18.55 37.34 -40.42
C ILE A 263 18.45 38.07 -41.76
N ALA A 264 19.55 38.27 -42.49
CA ALA A 264 19.51 38.96 -43.78
C ALA A 264 19.00 38.05 -44.92
N GLU A 265 18.48 38.63 -46.01
CA GLU A 265 17.98 37.90 -47.19
C GLU A 265 19.05 37.00 -47.84
N ASP A 266 20.31 37.42 -47.81
CA ASP A 266 21.47 36.70 -48.36
C ASP A 266 22.09 35.69 -47.38
N HIS A 267 21.48 35.49 -46.21
CA HIS A 267 21.98 34.57 -45.20
C HIS A 267 21.88 33.10 -45.67
N PRO A 268 22.91 32.26 -45.48
CA PRO A 268 22.92 30.86 -45.96
C PRO A 268 21.71 30.02 -45.52
N ALA A 269 21.21 30.25 -44.30
CA ALA A 269 20.02 29.57 -43.76
C ALA A 269 18.74 29.78 -44.59
N ARG A 270 18.66 30.83 -45.41
CA ARG A 270 17.52 31.13 -46.30
C ARG A 270 17.58 30.40 -47.64
N THR A 271 18.53 29.48 -47.83
CA THR A 271 18.67 28.72 -49.07
C THR A 271 17.90 27.40 -49.03
N ASP A 272 17.51 26.89 -50.20
CA ASP A 272 16.86 25.57 -50.37
C ASP A 272 17.71 24.39 -49.87
N HIS A 273 19.00 24.62 -49.63
CA HIS A 273 19.89 23.62 -49.05
C HIS A 273 19.55 23.32 -47.59
N ASP A 274 19.03 24.29 -46.84
CA ASP A 274 18.75 24.15 -45.40
C ASP A 274 17.25 24.19 -45.08
N THR A 275 16.46 24.93 -45.86
CA THR A 275 15.05 25.22 -45.57
C THR A 275 14.10 24.63 -46.61
N PHE A 276 12.97 24.06 -46.15
CA PHE A 276 11.94 23.53 -47.04
C PHE A 276 10.91 24.61 -47.39
N PHE A 277 11.01 25.16 -48.60
CA PHE A 277 10.07 26.15 -49.13
C PHE A 277 8.89 25.49 -49.88
N PHE A 278 7.68 26.04 -49.70
CA PHE A 278 6.52 25.72 -50.53
C PHE A 278 6.42 26.67 -51.72
N ASN A 279 6.73 27.94 -51.49
CA ASN A 279 6.78 29.03 -52.46
C ASN A 279 7.69 30.14 -51.88
N PRO A 280 7.89 31.29 -52.57
CA PRO A 280 8.78 32.34 -52.08
C PRO A 280 8.41 32.93 -50.70
N ASP A 281 7.16 32.82 -50.27
CA ASP A 281 6.64 33.45 -49.05
C ASP A 281 6.44 32.46 -47.89
N LEU A 282 6.24 31.17 -48.19
CA LEU A 282 5.86 30.13 -47.21
C LEU A 282 6.87 28.98 -47.16
N MET A 283 7.21 28.56 -45.93
CA MET A 283 8.17 27.48 -45.66
C MET A 283 7.80 26.67 -44.42
N LEU A 284 8.44 25.51 -44.23
CA LEU A 284 8.47 24.86 -42.93
C LEU A 284 9.47 25.57 -42.02
N ARG A 285 9.07 25.88 -40.78
CA ARG A 285 9.93 26.61 -39.84
C ARG A 285 11.21 25.83 -39.49
N THR A 286 12.34 26.54 -39.41
CA THR A 286 13.67 26.00 -39.09
C THR A 286 14.00 26.00 -37.60
N HIS A 287 13.21 26.75 -36.84
CA HIS A 287 13.27 26.96 -35.39
C HIS A 287 11.87 27.34 -34.87
N THR A 288 11.66 27.32 -33.55
CA THR A 288 10.39 27.77 -32.94
C THR A 288 10.37 29.27 -32.63
N SER A 289 11.37 30.02 -33.08
CA SER A 289 11.52 31.46 -32.82
C SER A 289 10.39 32.32 -33.39
N GLY A 290 9.67 31.85 -34.42
CA GLY A 290 8.46 32.53 -34.91
C GLY A 290 7.39 32.69 -33.82
N VAL A 291 7.30 31.73 -32.89
CA VAL A 291 6.41 31.84 -31.70
C VAL A 291 6.86 32.99 -30.79
N GLN A 292 8.16 33.24 -30.69
CA GLN A 292 8.69 34.33 -29.89
C GLN A 292 8.26 35.68 -30.45
N ILE A 293 8.42 35.87 -31.77
CA ILE A 293 8.01 37.08 -32.50
C ILE A 293 6.50 37.32 -32.31
N ARG A 294 5.67 36.33 -32.64
CA ARG A 294 4.20 36.44 -32.52
C ARG A 294 3.76 36.78 -31.09
N THR A 295 4.41 36.17 -30.09
CA THR A 295 4.09 36.45 -28.69
C THR A 295 4.44 37.90 -28.31
N MET A 296 5.56 38.43 -28.80
CA MET A 296 5.97 39.84 -28.57
C MET A 296 5.12 40.86 -29.34
N GLU A 297 4.56 40.48 -30.50
CA GLU A 297 3.64 41.36 -31.23
C GLU A 297 2.29 41.52 -30.51
N GLU A 298 1.81 40.44 -29.89
CA GLU A 298 0.52 40.42 -29.22
C GLU A 298 0.58 40.89 -27.75
N ASN A 299 1.76 40.88 -27.13
CA ASN A 299 1.93 41.13 -25.70
C ASN A 299 3.12 42.03 -25.40
N GLN A 300 3.00 42.87 -24.37
CA GLN A 300 4.10 43.70 -23.88
C GLN A 300 4.82 43.02 -22.70
N PRO A 301 6.13 43.30 -22.48
CA PRO A 301 6.85 42.84 -21.31
C PRO A 301 6.16 43.19 -19.97
N PRO A 302 6.29 42.35 -18.93
CA PRO A 302 7.19 41.19 -18.83
C PRO A 302 6.69 39.95 -19.59
N LEU A 303 7.61 39.30 -20.33
CA LEU A 303 7.35 38.07 -21.06
C LEU A 303 8.28 36.98 -20.56
N ARG A 304 7.73 35.81 -20.24
CA ARG A 304 8.49 34.63 -19.81
C ARG A 304 7.79 33.37 -20.30
N PHE A 305 8.34 32.73 -21.32
CA PHE A 305 7.71 31.54 -21.90
C PHE A 305 8.71 30.62 -22.60
N ILE A 306 8.31 29.37 -22.79
CA ILE A 306 8.97 28.38 -23.64
C ILE A 306 8.06 27.99 -24.80
N ALA A 307 8.66 27.65 -25.93
CA ALA A 307 8.03 27.29 -27.17
C ALA A 307 8.55 25.92 -27.66
N PRO A 308 8.00 24.81 -27.13
CA PRO A 308 8.25 23.47 -27.67
C PRO A 308 7.57 23.31 -29.04
N GLY A 309 8.25 22.66 -29.98
CA GLY A 309 7.65 22.39 -31.27
C GLY A 309 8.53 21.62 -32.24
N ARG A 310 7.90 21.09 -33.28
CA ARG A 310 8.59 20.48 -34.43
C ARG A 310 9.22 21.54 -35.31
N VAL A 311 10.40 21.26 -35.81
CA VAL A 311 11.16 22.11 -36.72
C VAL A 311 11.74 21.24 -37.82
N TYR A 312 12.06 21.87 -38.95
CA TYR A 312 12.38 21.17 -40.18
C TYR A 312 13.66 21.74 -40.80
N ARG A 313 14.55 20.86 -41.23
CA ARG A 313 15.79 21.22 -41.93
C ARG A 313 16.11 20.18 -42.98
N ASN A 314 16.66 20.57 -44.12
CA ASN A 314 16.95 19.63 -45.21
C ASN A 314 18.27 18.88 -44.99
N ASP A 315 18.37 18.15 -43.87
CA ASP A 315 19.53 17.33 -43.51
C ASP A 315 19.08 15.96 -42.97
N TYR A 316 19.81 14.89 -43.31
CA TYR A 316 19.51 13.53 -42.89
C TYR A 316 20.76 12.66 -42.78
N ASP A 317 21.17 12.40 -41.53
CA ASP A 317 22.25 11.49 -41.18
C ASP A 317 21.96 10.77 -39.84
N GLN A 318 22.99 10.26 -39.15
CA GLN A 318 22.81 9.58 -37.85
C GLN A 318 22.45 10.53 -36.69
N THR A 319 22.81 11.81 -36.83
CA THR A 319 22.68 12.88 -35.85
C THR A 319 21.71 13.98 -36.27
N HIS A 320 21.22 13.93 -37.52
CA HIS A 320 20.31 14.90 -38.11
C HIS A 320 19.13 14.19 -38.78
N THR A 321 17.93 14.73 -38.59
CA THR A 321 16.71 14.28 -39.26
C THR A 321 15.98 15.47 -39.85
N PRO A 322 15.22 15.26 -40.94
CA PRO A 322 14.57 16.36 -41.64
C PRO A 322 13.46 17.03 -40.83
N MET A 323 12.96 16.32 -39.81
CA MET A 323 12.10 16.83 -38.77
C MET A 323 12.71 16.43 -37.43
N PHE A 324 12.74 17.36 -36.49
CA PHE A 324 13.13 17.13 -35.10
C PHE A 324 12.37 18.12 -34.18
N HIS A 325 12.57 18.04 -32.87
CA HIS A 325 11.89 18.92 -31.92
C HIS A 325 12.89 19.88 -31.28
N GLN A 326 12.47 21.14 -31.16
CA GLN A 326 13.19 22.15 -30.38
C GLN A 326 12.30 22.66 -29.27
N VAL A 327 12.94 23.02 -28.16
CA VAL A 327 12.36 23.90 -27.16
C VAL A 327 13.18 25.17 -27.16
N GLU A 328 12.52 26.29 -27.42
CA GLU A 328 13.11 27.60 -27.25
C GLU A 328 12.48 28.28 -26.05
N GLY A 329 13.25 29.08 -25.33
CA GLY A 329 12.74 29.88 -24.23
C GLY A 329 13.17 31.32 -24.36
N MET A 330 12.31 32.21 -23.87
CA MET A 330 12.54 33.64 -23.89
C MET A 330 12.10 34.27 -22.58
N LEU A 331 12.90 35.22 -22.09
CA LEU A 331 12.56 36.08 -20.98
C LEU A 331 12.91 37.51 -21.36
N VAL A 332 11.91 38.40 -21.39
CA VAL A 332 12.07 39.84 -21.64
C VAL A 332 11.42 40.61 -20.49
N ASP A 333 12.20 41.43 -19.80
CA ASP A 333 11.76 42.25 -18.67
C ASP A 333 12.73 43.42 -18.46
N GLU A 334 12.45 44.28 -17.48
CA GLU A 334 13.41 45.31 -17.06
C GLU A 334 14.60 44.66 -16.33
N ASN A 335 15.83 45.07 -16.66
CA ASN A 335 17.07 44.64 -15.99
C ASN A 335 17.46 43.15 -16.15
N VAL A 336 17.03 42.50 -17.23
CA VAL A 336 17.48 41.14 -17.57
C VAL A 336 18.94 41.15 -18.04
N ASN A 337 19.77 40.23 -17.56
CA ASN A 337 21.19 40.21 -17.88
C ASN A 337 21.75 38.79 -18.13
N PHE A 338 22.95 38.73 -18.70
CA PHE A 338 23.59 37.48 -19.10
C PHE A 338 23.93 36.55 -17.92
N ALA A 339 24.13 37.09 -16.71
CA ALA A 339 24.39 36.27 -15.53
C ALA A 339 23.15 35.44 -15.14
N GLN A 340 21.94 36.02 -15.29
CA GLN A 340 20.68 35.30 -15.08
C GLN A 340 20.51 34.17 -16.11
N LEU A 341 20.79 34.44 -17.38
CA LEU A 341 20.79 33.41 -18.44
C LEU A 341 21.71 32.24 -18.06
N LYS A 342 22.96 32.53 -17.67
CA LYS A 342 23.92 31.49 -17.27
C LYS A 342 23.43 30.68 -16.07
N GLY A 343 22.86 31.35 -15.05
CA GLY A 343 22.34 30.68 -13.86
C GLY A 343 21.18 29.74 -14.19
N ILE A 344 20.19 30.23 -14.92
CA ILE A 344 19.00 29.43 -15.30
C ILE A 344 19.39 28.21 -16.13
N LEU A 345 20.28 28.38 -17.12
CA LEU A 345 20.71 27.26 -17.98
C LEU A 345 21.60 26.26 -17.23
N HIS A 346 22.45 26.74 -16.32
CA HIS A 346 23.25 25.86 -15.46
C HIS A 346 22.34 24.99 -14.58
N ASP A 347 21.38 25.62 -13.89
CA ASP A 347 20.44 24.92 -13.01
C ASP A 347 19.56 23.95 -13.81
N PHE A 348 19.08 24.36 -14.99
CA PHE A 348 18.35 23.47 -15.89
C PHE A 348 19.18 22.23 -16.27
N LEU A 349 20.44 22.39 -16.70
CA LEU A 349 21.26 21.27 -17.13
C LEU A 349 21.56 20.30 -15.97
N CYS A 350 21.91 20.82 -14.79
CA CYS A 350 22.15 19.97 -13.62
C CYS A 350 20.89 19.23 -13.18
N ASN A 351 19.71 19.86 -13.20
CA ASN A 351 18.43 19.21 -12.88
C ASN A 351 17.96 18.23 -13.98
N PHE A 352 18.21 18.56 -15.24
CA PHE A 352 17.84 17.69 -16.37
C PHE A 352 18.66 16.40 -16.40
N PHE A 353 19.96 16.50 -16.14
CA PHE A 353 20.83 15.32 -16.09
C PHE A 353 20.93 14.68 -14.70
N GLU A 354 20.41 15.32 -13.64
CA GLU A 354 20.48 14.85 -12.24
C GLU A 354 21.94 14.59 -11.79
N GLU A 355 22.88 15.37 -12.35
CA GLU A 355 24.31 15.27 -12.09
C GLU A 355 24.88 16.69 -11.94
N ASP A 356 25.92 16.84 -11.12
CA ASP A 356 26.70 18.08 -11.06
C ASP A 356 27.62 18.14 -12.28
N LEU A 357 27.15 18.82 -13.33
CA LEU A 357 27.81 18.84 -14.63
C LEU A 357 28.80 20.00 -14.75
N GLU A 358 29.94 19.73 -15.37
CA GLU A 358 30.80 20.81 -15.85
C GLU A 358 30.20 21.41 -17.13
N VAL A 359 29.67 22.62 -16.99
CA VAL A 359 29.05 23.40 -18.06
C VAL A 359 30.00 24.49 -18.55
N ARG A 360 30.18 24.61 -19.87
CA ARG A 360 31.01 25.63 -20.51
C ARG A 360 30.17 26.49 -21.45
N PHE A 361 30.23 27.80 -21.26
CA PHE A 361 29.67 28.79 -22.19
C PHE A 361 30.79 29.28 -23.10
N ARG A 362 30.67 29.01 -24.40
CA ARG A 362 31.61 29.47 -25.43
C ARG A 362 30.95 30.58 -26.26
N PRO A 363 31.63 31.71 -26.53
CA PRO A 363 31.10 32.72 -27.43
C PRO A 363 30.75 32.11 -28.79
N SER A 364 29.62 32.53 -29.34
CA SER A 364 29.14 32.12 -30.66
C SER A 364 28.47 33.30 -31.37
N TYR A 365 27.80 33.03 -32.49
CA TYR A 365 27.08 34.04 -33.26
C TYR A 365 25.70 33.53 -33.66
N PHE A 366 24.67 34.29 -33.29
CA PHE A 366 23.32 34.16 -33.84
C PHE A 366 22.82 35.56 -34.22
N PRO A 367 22.23 35.77 -35.41
CA PRO A 367 21.81 37.12 -35.85
C PRO A 367 20.80 37.81 -34.91
N PHE A 368 20.02 37.03 -34.16
CA PHE A 368 19.00 37.49 -33.23
C PHE A 368 19.48 37.67 -31.78
N THR A 369 20.75 37.41 -31.45
CA THR A 369 21.29 37.63 -30.10
C THR A 369 22.67 38.29 -30.08
N GLU A 370 22.91 39.19 -29.12
CA GLU A 370 24.21 39.81 -28.86
C GLU A 370 24.30 40.30 -27.39
N PRO A 371 25.21 39.76 -26.56
CA PRO A 371 26.16 38.68 -26.84
C PRO A 371 25.50 37.30 -26.99
N SER A 372 26.09 36.48 -27.87
CA SER A 372 25.70 35.10 -28.16
C SER A 372 26.65 34.07 -27.56
N ALA A 373 26.13 32.93 -27.13
CA ALA A 373 26.91 31.81 -26.61
C ALA A 373 26.30 30.44 -26.93
N GLU A 374 27.14 29.44 -27.11
CA GLU A 374 26.75 28.03 -27.10
C GLU A 374 27.17 27.39 -25.78
N VAL A 375 26.39 26.41 -25.35
CA VAL A 375 26.60 25.71 -24.07
C VAL A 375 26.96 24.27 -24.34
N ASP A 376 28.14 23.90 -23.85
CA ASP A 376 28.65 22.54 -23.91
C ASP A 376 28.64 21.91 -22.50
N VAL A 377 28.37 20.61 -22.43
CA VAL A 377 28.52 19.82 -21.20
C VAL A 377 29.68 18.84 -21.35
N ARG A 378 30.47 18.67 -20.29
CA ARG A 378 31.56 17.69 -20.28
C ARG A 378 31.01 16.29 -19.99
N ARG A 379 31.15 15.39 -20.96
CA ARG A 379 30.74 13.98 -20.82
C ARG A 379 31.72 13.21 -19.94
N LYS A 380 31.29 12.03 -19.48
CA LYS A 380 32.10 11.10 -18.67
C LYS A 380 33.37 10.60 -19.39
N ASP A 381 33.39 10.64 -20.72
CA ASP A 381 34.57 10.32 -21.54
C ASP A 381 35.57 11.49 -21.66
N GLY A 382 35.29 12.62 -20.99
CA GLY A 382 36.11 13.83 -20.99
C GLY A 382 35.89 14.75 -22.18
N LYS A 383 35.00 14.40 -23.14
CA LYS A 383 34.72 15.24 -24.31
C LYS A 383 33.63 16.26 -24.03
N TRP A 384 33.76 17.42 -24.65
CA TRP A 384 32.73 18.45 -24.66
C TRP A 384 31.70 18.13 -25.73
N LEU A 385 30.42 18.30 -25.40
CA LEU A 385 29.32 18.14 -26.33
C LEU A 385 28.39 19.34 -26.24
N GLU A 386 28.11 19.95 -27.39
CA GLU A 386 27.17 21.06 -27.51
C GLU A 386 25.73 20.60 -27.30
N ILE A 387 25.01 21.28 -26.41
CA ILE A 387 23.64 20.95 -26.02
C ILE A 387 22.63 21.99 -26.49
N LEU A 388 22.97 23.28 -26.41
CA LEU A 388 22.06 24.38 -26.68
C LEU A 388 22.79 25.65 -27.09
N GLY A 389 22.08 26.52 -27.82
CA GLY A 389 22.48 27.89 -28.12
C GLY A 389 21.69 28.89 -27.29
N CYS A 390 22.28 30.03 -26.94
CA CYS A 390 21.64 31.06 -26.14
C CYS A 390 22.27 32.44 -26.36
N GLY A 391 21.62 33.50 -25.88
CA GLY A 391 22.18 34.83 -25.90
C GLY A 391 21.22 35.90 -25.40
N MET A 392 21.73 37.13 -25.27
CA MET A 392 20.88 38.29 -25.01
C MET A 392 20.18 38.69 -26.30
N VAL A 393 18.87 38.94 -26.27
CA VAL A 393 18.08 39.30 -27.46
C VAL A 393 18.63 40.56 -28.10
N HIS A 394 18.88 40.51 -29.41
CA HIS A 394 19.45 41.63 -30.14
C HIS A 394 18.46 42.81 -30.21
N PRO A 395 18.90 44.08 -30.03
CA PRO A 395 18.00 45.24 -30.01
C PRO A 395 17.12 45.40 -31.27
N ASN A 396 17.60 44.97 -32.44
CA ASN A 396 16.79 45.00 -33.67
C ASN A 396 15.56 44.07 -33.60
N VAL A 397 15.69 42.92 -32.93
CA VAL A 397 14.58 41.96 -32.78
C VAL A 397 13.49 42.57 -31.91
N LEU A 398 13.86 43.19 -30.79
CA LEU A 398 12.91 43.91 -29.92
C LEU A 398 12.23 45.07 -30.67
N ARG A 399 13.00 45.86 -31.44
CA ARG A 399 12.45 46.96 -32.24
C ARG A 399 11.49 46.48 -33.34
N ALA A 400 11.75 45.33 -33.96
CA ALA A 400 10.91 44.78 -35.01
C ALA A 400 9.48 44.49 -34.54
N VAL A 401 9.30 44.22 -33.24
CA VAL A 401 8.01 43.93 -32.58
C VAL A 401 7.56 45.04 -31.63
N ASN A 402 8.06 46.27 -31.82
CA ASN A 402 7.69 47.45 -31.05
C ASN A 402 7.98 47.38 -29.54
N ILE A 403 9.03 46.67 -29.13
CA ILE A 403 9.55 46.68 -27.75
C ILE A 403 10.79 47.59 -27.68
N ASP A 404 10.80 48.52 -26.73
CA ASP A 404 11.90 49.48 -26.55
C ASP A 404 13.13 48.83 -25.88
N PRO A 405 14.27 48.67 -26.59
CA PRO A 405 15.47 48.04 -26.03
C PRO A 405 16.21 48.93 -25.02
N GLU A 406 15.90 50.23 -24.93
CA GLU A 406 16.48 51.11 -23.90
C GLU A 406 15.80 50.90 -22.54
N LYS A 407 14.56 50.37 -22.55
CA LYS A 407 13.79 50.06 -21.34
C LYS A 407 13.87 48.58 -20.97
N TYR A 408 13.73 47.70 -21.96
CA TYR A 408 13.65 46.26 -21.75
C TYR A 408 14.88 45.56 -22.29
N SER A 409 15.31 44.53 -21.57
CA SER A 409 16.31 43.59 -22.05
C SER A 409 15.77 42.18 -21.92
N GLY A 410 16.39 41.23 -22.60
CA GLY A 410 15.96 39.85 -22.53
C GLY A 410 17.02 38.88 -22.97
N PHE A 411 16.81 37.61 -22.66
CA PHE A 411 17.60 36.53 -23.21
C PHE A 411 16.69 35.51 -23.89
N ALA A 412 17.27 34.77 -24.82
CA ALA A 412 16.66 33.61 -25.43
C ALA A 412 17.63 32.43 -25.43
N PHE A 413 17.08 31.22 -25.47
CA PHE A 413 17.84 29.98 -25.62
C PHE A 413 17.07 28.98 -26.46
N GLY A 414 17.77 28.07 -27.13
CA GLY A 414 17.20 27.04 -27.97
C GLY A 414 17.95 25.73 -27.81
N MET A 415 17.22 24.64 -27.61
CA MET A 415 17.80 23.31 -27.40
C MET A 415 17.08 22.25 -28.24
N GLY A 416 17.86 21.33 -28.81
CA GLY A 416 17.34 20.16 -29.52
C GLY A 416 16.90 19.06 -28.55
N VAL A 417 15.63 18.67 -28.62
CA VAL A 417 15.02 17.73 -27.68
C VAL A 417 15.58 16.32 -27.89
N GLU A 418 15.76 15.89 -29.14
CA GLU A 418 16.31 14.57 -29.45
C GLU A 418 17.72 14.41 -28.89
N ARG A 419 18.57 15.43 -29.02
CA ARG A 419 19.94 15.39 -28.48
C ARG A 419 19.94 15.24 -26.95
N LEU A 420 19.10 16.01 -26.24
CA LEU A 420 18.91 15.87 -24.80
C LEU A 420 18.40 14.48 -24.42
N THR A 421 17.43 13.96 -25.17
CA THR A 421 16.85 12.63 -24.97
C THR A 421 17.88 11.53 -25.16
N MET A 422 18.70 11.62 -26.22
CA MET A 422 19.80 10.70 -26.49
C MET A 422 20.80 10.64 -25.34
N LEU A 423 21.19 11.80 -24.82
CA LEU A 423 22.16 11.87 -23.74
C LEU A 423 21.60 11.38 -22.42
N ARG A 424 20.34 11.70 -22.12
CA ARG A 424 19.68 11.28 -20.87
C ARG A 424 19.49 9.77 -20.82
N TYR A 425 19.10 9.15 -21.94
CA TYR A 425 18.74 7.73 -21.97
C TYR A 425 19.76 6.82 -22.67
N GLY A 426 20.87 7.37 -23.16
CA GLY A 426 21.92 6.60 -23.82
C GLY A 426 21.52 6.06 -25.20
N VAL A 427 20.71 6.81 -25.96
CA VAL A 427 20.34 6.44 -27.35
C VAL A 427 21.44 6.91 -28.30
N ASN A 428 21.92 6.02 -29.17
CA ASN A 428 23.08 6.31 -30.04
C ASN A 428 22.70 6.84 -31.43
N ASP A 429 21.50 6.53 -31.91
CA ASP A 429 21.03 6.90 -33.25
C ASP A 429 19.73 7.69 -33.14
N LEU A 430 19.73 8.91 -33.67
CA LEU A 430 18.58 9.83 -33.58
C LEU A 430 17.40 9.31 -34.39
N ARG A 431 17.65 8.60 -35.50
CA ARG A 431 16.61 8.12 -36.43
C ARG A 431 15.64 7.14 -35.78
N ALA A 432 16.09 6.41 -34.74
CA ALA A 432 15.28 5.47 -33.98
C ALA A 432 14.01 6.10 -33.36
N PHE A 433 14.03 7.42 -33.08
CA PHE A 433 12.84 8.13 -32.59
C PHE A 433 11.72 8.23 -33.63
N PHE A 434 12.05 8.23 -34.92
CA PHE A 434 11.06 8.38 -35.99
C PHE A 434 10.70 7.05 -36.68
N GLU A 435 11.54 6.03 -36.52
CA GLU A 435 11.24 4.65 -36.95
C GLU A 435 10.09 4.01 -36.13
N ASN A 436 9.89 4.46 -34.89
CA ASN A 436 8.80 4.02 -34.01
C ASN A 436 8.75 2.49 -33.77
N ASP A 437 9.91 1.84 -33.66
CA ASP A 437 9.97 0.42 -33.31
C ASP A 437 9.38 0.17 -31.91
N LEU A 438 8.38 -0.70 -31.80
CA LEU A 438 7.72 -1.01 -30.53
C LEU A 438 8.70 -1.53 -29.46
N ARG A 439 9.75 -2.25 -29.85
CA ARG A 439 10.78 -2.77 -28.92
C ARG A 439 11.63 -1.64 -28.36
N PHE A 440 11.88 -0.60 -29.15
CA PHE A 440 12.55 0.62 -28.70
C PHE A 440 11.63 1.41 -27.77
N LEU A 441 10.41 1.73 -28.20
CA LEU A 441 9.47 2.54 -27.42
C LEU A 441 9.10 1.92 -26.07
N LYS A 442 8.97 0.58 -25.99
CA LYS A 442 8.66 -0.12 -24.73
C LYS A 442 9.74 0.02 -23.65
N GLN A 443 10.98 0.40 -23.99
CA GLN A 443 12.05 0.62 -23.01
C GLN A 443 11.84 1.89 -22.19
N PHE A 444 10.95 2.79 -22.62
CA PHE A 444 10.69 4.09 -21.99
C PHE A 444 9.33 4.17 -21.28
N LYS A 445 8.72 3.02 -20.96
CA LYS A 445 7.49 2.97 -20.15
C LYS A 445 7.73 3.54 -18.75
#